data_AF-A0A2T7N3P9-F1
#
_entry.id   AF-A0A2T7N3P9-F1
#
_cell.length_a   1.000
_cell.length_b   1.000
_cell.length_c   1.000
_cell.angle_alpha   90.00
_cell.angle_beta   90.00
_cell.angle_gamma   90.00
#
_symmetry.space_group_name_H-M   'P 1'
#
loop_
_entity.id
_entity.type
_entity.pdbx_description
1 polymer ?
#
loop_
_entity_poly.entity_id
_entity_poly.type
_entity_poly.pdbx_seq_one_letter_code
_entity_poly.pdbx_strand_id
1 'polypeptide(L)'
;MEIIRLKYGENTFAITETLPFSIAILDQIYDGDIYLAIDDLKGSKIEGDLICIKNLANLFDDIITPENYAPIEVEEFKEYLRETDLTIKSFPRGTFSGFQDKVLAIADRGDYESAQQFLDMLLEASVDKATVCELKGTVFLESGNEDEGINWLQRALKIDPSLVTAYSFLGQTFYNRGEFNEAAAYWEKEIALSPDHLVTYFMLTDAYINAGRMEEALNVLKSLSERDPDSILTKVEMAELYGKMGNSEMRKKMEEEVLSARPVYINDMEPWAKVQFKHSNFDVVEESAKKFLNDDPDRPELKMLLVVTFMKKGKCSEAKRLLEGFESEQVWYYYGKKELFDEYLTEEERRRCGII
;
A
#
# COMPACT_ATOMS: atom_id res chain seq x y z
N MET A 1 -31.00 -2.84 -30.63
CA MET A 1 -31.15 -2.66 -32.09
C MET A 1 -29.80 -2.94 -32.76
N GLU A 2 -29.77 -3.60 -33.93
CA GLU A 2 -28.52 -3.83 -34.68
C GLU A 2 -28.03 -2.49 -35.27
N ILE A 3 -26.83 -2.07 -34.90
CA ILE A 3 -26.22 -0.81 -35.37
C ILE A 3 -25.25 -1.10 -36.52
N ILE A 4 -24.40 -2.12 -36.36
CA ILE A 4 -23.36 -2.47 -37.34
C ILE A 4 -23.36 -3.98 -37.56
N ARG A 5 -23.11 -4.39 -38.80
CA ARG A 5 -22.93 -5.80 -39.16
C ARG A 5 -21.50 -6.02 -39.64
N LEU A 6 -20.70 -6.74 -38.87
CA LEU A 6 -19.34 -7.13 -39.25
C LEU A 6 -19.37 -8.47 -39.97
N LYS A 7 -18.55 -8.60 -41.03
CA LYS A 7 -18.37 -9.86 -41.76
C LYS A 7 -16.90 -10.21 -41.81
N TYR A 8 -16.57 -11.45 -41.47
CA TYR A 8 -15.22 -11.98 -41.53
C TYR A 8 -15.25 -13.43 -42.01
N GLY A 9 -14.70 -13.70 -43.19
CA GLY A 9 -14.89 -14.98 -43.88
C GLY A 9 -16.37 -15.26 -44.14
N GLU A 10 -16.84 -16.42 -43.70
CA GLU A 10 -18.26 -16.82 -43.77
C GLU A 10 -19.09 -16.38 -42.55
N ASN A 11 -18.44 -15.83 -41.52
CA ASN A 11 -19.10 -15.44 -40.27
C ASN A 11 -19.66 -14.02 -40.35
N THR A 12 -20.81 -13.81 -39.70
CA THR A 12 -21.47 -12.51 -39.57
C THR A 12 -21.75 -12.21 -38.11
N PHE A 13 -21.37 -11.01 -37.66
CA PHE A 13 -21.53 -10.55 -36.27
C PHE A 13 -22.41 -9.30 -36.26
N ALA A 14 -23.44 -9.31 -35.43
CA ALA A 14 -24.28 -8.14 -35.18
C ALA A 14 -23.69 -7.37 -33.99
N ILE A 15 -23.35 -6.11 -34.21
CA ILE A 15 -22.98 -5.17 -33.16
C ILE A 15 -24.22 -4.35 -32.84
N THR A 16 -24.69 -4.49 -31.61
CA THR A 16 -25.90 -3.84 -31.11
C THR A 16 -25.55 -2.65 -30.23
N GLU A 17 -26.56 -1.87 -29.85
CA GLU A 17 -26.43 -0.80 -28.86
C GLU A 17 -26.06 -1.30 -27.45
N THR A 18 -26.39 -2.55 -27.13
CA THR A 18 -26.18 -3.17 -25.81
C THR A 18 -24.89 -4.02 -25.74
N LEU A 19 -24.22 -4.25 -26.86
CA LEU A 19 -22.99 -5.03 -26.90
C LEU A 19 -21.84 -4.40 -26.08
N PRO A 20 -21.61 -3.06 -26.11
CA PRO A 20 -20.72 -2.36 -25.18
C PRO A 20 -20.98 -2.70 -23.71
N PHE A 21 -22.24 -2.66 -23.29
CA PHE A 21 -22.63 -2.97 -21.92
C PHE A 21 -22.39 -4.44 -21.58
N SER A 22 -22.63 -5.35 -22.53
CA SER A 22 -22.37 -6.79 -22.35
C SER A 22 -20.89 -7.09 -22.13
N ILE A 23 -20.00 -6.33 -22.77
CA ILE A 23 -18.55 -6.40 -22.52
C ILE A 23 -18.22 -5.89 -21.11
N ALA A 24 -18.81 -4.77 -20.69
CA ALA A 24 -18.61 -4.25 -19.33
C ALA A 24 -19.11 -5.23 -18.25
N ILE A 25 -20.22 -5.92 -18.46
CA ILE A 25 -20.71 -6.98 -17.56
C ILE A 25 -19.70 -8.12 -17.48
N LEU A 26 -19.17 -8.56 -18.62
CA LEU A 26 -18.20 -9.65 -18.67
C LEU A 26 -16.94 -9.32 -17.87
N ASP A 27 -16.42 -8.11 -18.03
CA ASP A 27 -15.22 -7.63 -17.36
C ASP A 27 -15.47 -7.36 -15.86
N GLN A 28 -16.46 -6.52 -15.55
CA GLN A 28 -16.66 -6.01 -14.19
C GLN A 28 -17.32 -7.01 -13.24
N ILE A 29 -18.09 -7.97 -13.77
CA ILE A 29 -18.88 -8.92 -12.96
C ILE A 29 -18.38 -10.35 -13.07
N TYR A 30 -17.94 -10.79 -14.26
CA TYR A 30 -17.61 -12.20 -14.50
C TYR A 30 -16.12 -12.48 -14.66
N ASP A 31 -15.26 -11.47 -14.50
CA ASP A 31 -13.80 -11.63 -14.64
C ASP A 31 -13.40 -12.30 -15.96
N GLY A 32 -14.11 -11.95 -17.04
CA GLY A 32 -13.90 -12.53 -18.36
C GLY A 32 -14.54 -13.91 -18.59
N ASP A 33 -15.18 -14.54 -17.60
CA ASP A 33 -15.83 -15.85 -17.79
C ASP A 33 -17.14 -15.73 -18.59
N ILE A 34 -16.98 -15.80 -19.91
CA ILE A 34 -18.07 -15.66 -20.86
C ILE A 34 -19.07 -16.82 -20.82
N TYR A 35 -18.64 -18.00 -20.41
CA TYR A 35 -19.53 -19.15 -20.34
C TYR A 35 -20.47 -19.03 -19.15
N LEU A 36 -19.94 -18.59 -18.01
CA LEU A 36 -20.72 -18.32 -16.81
C LEU A 36 -21.71 -17.19 -17.03
N ALA A 37 -21.27 -16.10 -17.68
CA ALA A 37 -22.14 -14.97 -18.03
C ALA A 37 -23.30 -15.39 -18.93
N ILE A 38 -23.04 -16.18 -19.99
CA ILE A 38 -24.09 -16.70 -20.89
C ILE A 38 -25.09 -17.56 -20.13
N ASP A 39 -24.62 -18.41 -19.20
CA ASP A 39 -25.49 -19.32 -18.46
C ASP A 39 -26.39 -18.57 -17.46
N ASP A 40 -25.84 -17.59 -16.73
CA ASP A 40 -26.62 -16.72 -15.82
C ASP A 40 -27.64 -15.84 -16.56
N LEU A 41 -27.26 -15.35 -17.73
CA LEU A 41 -28.03 -14.33 -18.47
C LEU A 41 -28.81 -14.91 -19.64
N LYS A 42 -29.02 -16.23 -19.64
CA LYS A 42 -29.81 -16.93 -20.65
C LYS A 42 -31.26 -16.41 -20.66
N GLY A 43 -31.76 -16.08 -21.84
CA GLY A 43 -33.08 -15.49 -22.06
C GLY A 43 -33.15 -13.98 -21.79
N SER A 44 -32.04 -13.35 -21.40
CA SER A 44 -31.99 -11.90 -21.24
C SER A 44 -31.86 -11.17 -22.59
N LYS A 45 -32.10 -9.85 -22.59
CA LYS A 45 -31.90 -8.99 -23.76
C LYS A 45 -30.46 -9.00 -24.29
N ILE A 46 -29.47 -9.38 -23.47
CA ILE A 46 -28.05 -9.37 -23.83
C ILE A 46 -27.46 -10.76 -24.13
N GLU A 47 -28.24 -11.85 -24.03
CA GLU A 47 -27.76 -13.20 -24.37
C GLU A 47 -27.16 -13.25 -25.78
N GLY A 48 -27.83 -12.61 -26.75
CA GLY A 48 -27.36 -12.54 -28.13
C GLY A 48 -26.01 -11.82 -28.27
N ASP A 49 -25.80 -10.76 -27.50
CA ASP A 49 -24.55 -10.00 -27.49
C ASP A 49 -23.42 -10.84 -26.87
N LEU A 50 -23.68 -11.55 -25.77
CA LEU A 50 -22.70 -12.45 -25.15
C LEU A 50 -22.30 -13.60 -26.09
N ILE A 51 -23.25 -14.19 -26.82
CA ILE A 51 -22.95 -15.20 -27.85
C ILE A 51 -22.12 -14.59 -28.99
N CYS A 52 -22.44 -13.36 -29.40
CA CYS A 52 -21.67 -12.63 -30.40
C CYS A 52 -20.22 -12.42 -29.95
N ILE A 53 -20.01 -11.93 -28.72
CA ILE A 53 -18.69 -11.73 -28.11
C ILE A 53 -17.91 -13.05 -28.04
N LYS A 54 -18.54 -14.15 -27.62
CA LYS A 54 -17.90 -15.47 -27.58
C LYS A 54 -17.43 -15.93 -28.95
N ASN A 55 -18.27 -15.77 -29.97
CA ASN A 55 -17.94 -16.17 -31.32
C ASN A 55 -16.84 -15.30 -31.92
N LEU A 56 -16.83 -14.00 -31.58
CA LEU A 56 -15.71 -13.13 -31.89
C LEU A 56 -14.44 -13.67 -31.21
N ALA A 57 -14.45 -13.90 -29.90
CA ALA A 57 -13.26 -14.29 -29.12
C ALA A 57 -12.61 -15.60 -29.60
N ASN A 58 -13.38 -16.50 -30.21
CA ASN A 58 -12.84 -17.72 -30.82
C ASN A 58 -12.08 -17.47 -32.14
N LEU A 59 -12.24 -16.30 -32.76
CA LEU A 59 -11.66 -15.97 -34.07
C LEU A 59 -10.48 -15.00 -33.99
N PHE A 60 -10.41 -14.18 -32.95
CA PHE A 60 -9.28 -13.30 -32.74
C PHE A 60 -8.72 -13.56 -31.34
N ASP A 61 -7.40 -13.77 -31.26
CA ASP A 61 -6.71 -14.21 -30.05
C ASP A 61 -6.84 -13.23 -28.87
N ASP A 62 -7.14 -11.95 -29.13
CA ASP A 62 -7.38 -10.89 -28.14
C ASP A 62 -8.57 -10.03 -28.56
N ILE A 63 -9.70 -10.05 -27.83
CA ILE A 63 -10.87 -9.20 -28.20
C ILE A 63 -11.32 -8.24 -27.12
N ILE A 64 -10.86 -8.38 -25.88
CA ILE A 64 -11.28 -7.45 -24.85
C ILE A 64 -10.09 -7.15 -23.96
N THR A 65 -9.28 -6.16 -24.37
CA THR A 65 -8.52 -5.39 -23.38
C THR A 65 -9.51 -4.43 -22.72
N PRO A 66 -9.75 -4.52 -21.40
CA PRO A 66 -10.74 -3.71 -20.70
C PRO A 66 -10.41 -2.22 -20.60
N GLU A 67 -9.32 -1.79 -21.24
CA GLU A 67 -8.68 -0.51 -20.98
C GLU A 67 -9.51 0.73 -21.34
N ASN A 68 -10.64 0.58 -22.06
CA ASN A 68 -11.38 1.72 -22.61
C ASN A 68 -12.92 1.65 -22.55
N TYR A 69 -13.51 1.01 -21.54
CA TYR A 69 -14.91 1.32 -21.20
C TYR A 69 -14.97 2.51 -20.23
N ALA A 70 -14.75 3.70 -20.77
CA ALA A 70 -14.92 4.98 -20.09
C ALA A 70 -16.41 5.41 -20.08
N PRO A 71 -16.88 6.09 -19.03
CA PRO A 71 -16.93 5.71 -17.62
C PRO A 71 -18.38 5.37 -17.25
N ILE A 72 -18.68 4.12 -16.89
CA ILE A 72 -20.03 3.86 -16.37
C ILE A 72 -20.09 4.49 -14.97
N GLU A 73 -20.74 5.64 -14.80
CA GLU A 73 -21.19 6.13 -13.50
C GLU A 73 -22.20 5.15 -12.91
N VAL A 74 -22.35 5.09 -11.59
CA VAL A 74 -23.29 4.12 -10.96
C VAL A 74 -24.71 4.27 -11.52
N GLU A 75 -25.14 5.50 -11.78
CA GLU A 75 -26.46 5.77 -12.35
C GLU A 75 -26.57 5.34 -13.82
N GLU A 76 -25.51 5.48 -14.61
CA GLU A 76 -25.49 4.95 -15.98
C GLU A 76 -25.55 3.42 -15.96
N PHE A 77 -24.82 2.76 -15.05
CA PHE A 77 -24.87 1.31 -14.90
C PHE A 77 -26.29 0.84 -14.58
N LYS A 78 -26.96 1.51 -13.64
CA LYS A 78 -28.34 1.22 -13.26
C LYS A 78 -29.32 1.46 -14.40
N GLU A 79 -29.09 2.48 -15.23
CA GLU A 79 -29.92 2.72 -16.42
C GLU A 79 -29.78 1.58 -17.42
N TYR A 80 -28.55 1.15 -17.73
CA TYR A 80 -28.32 0.01 -18.64
C TYR A 80 -28.95 -1.28 -18.12
N LEU A 81 -28.86 -1.54 -16.81
CA LEU A 81 -29.58 -2.65 -16.19
C LEU A 81 -31.09 -2.54 -16.44
N ARG A 82 -31.68 -1.35 -16.27
CA ARG A 82 -33.10 -1.13 -16.50
C ARG A 82 -33.50 -1.33 -17.96
N GLU A 83 -32.75 -0.79 -18.91
CA GLU A 83 -33.03 -0.94 -20.35
C GLU A 83 -32.96 -2.40 -20.80
N THR A 84 -32.10 -3.19 -20.16
CA THR A 84 -31.92 -4.62 -20.42
C THR A 84 -32.82 -5.54 -19.58
N ASP A 85 -33.73 -4.98 -18.79
CA ASP A 85 -34.58 -5.69 -17.81
C ASP A 85 -33.77 -6.56 -16.83
N LEU A 86 -32.53 -6.17 -16.56
CA LEU A 86 -31.65 -6.80 -15.59
C LEU A 86 -31.66 -6.06 -14.25
N THR A 87 -31.24 -6.76 -13.21
CA THR A 87 -30.99 -6.19 -11.89
C THR A 87 -29.66 -6.73 -11.38
N ILE A 88 -29.14 -6.18 -10.29
CA ILE A 88 -27.94 -6.72 -9.64
C ILE A 88 -28.10 -8.21 -9.27
N LYS A 89 -29.33 -8.66 -8.96
CA LYS A 89 -29.63 -10.07 -8.65
C LYS A 89 -29.63 -10.99 -9.87
N SER A 90 -29.55 -10.43 -11.07
CA SER A 90 -29.43 -11.20 -12.32
C SER A 90 -28.06 -11.86 -12.48
N PHE A 91 -27.10 -11.54 -11.62
CA PHE A 91 -25.73 -12.06 -11.67
C PHE A 91 -25.40 -12.95 -10.46
N PRO A 92 -26.09 -14.09 -10.27
CA PRO A 92 -25.97 -14.88 -9.05
C PRO A 92 -24.59 -15.51 -8.83
N ARG A 93 -23.79 -15.65 -9.90
CA ARG A 93 -22.41 -16.19 -9.83
C ARG A 93 -21.34 -15.16 -10.21
N GLY A 94 -21.70 -13.88 -10.33
CA GLY A 94 -20.75 -12.80 -10.58
C GLY A 94 -19.80 -12.59 -9.40
N THR A 95 -18.52 -12.37 -9.67
CA THR A 95 -17.47 -12.05 -8.68
C THR A 95 -17.46 -10.57 -8.32
N PHE A 96 -17.86 -9.70 -9.26
CA PHE A 96 -17.81 -8.24 -9.13
C PHE A 96 -16.40 -7.68 -8.83
N SER A 97 -15.34 -8.44 -9.11
CA SER A 97 -13.94 -8.04 -8.83
C SER A 97 -13.54 -6.76 -9.57
N GLY A 98 -13.94 -6.61 -10.84
CA GLY A 98 -13.61 -5.40 -11.60
C GLY A 98 -14.21 -4.12 -10.99
N PHE A 99 -15.39 -4.21 -10.37
CA PHE A 99 -15.96 -3.08 -9.64
C PHE A 99 -15.20 -2.77 -8.34
N GLN A 100 -14.60 -3.76 -7.68
CA GLN A 100 -13.74 -3.53 -6.50
C GLN A 100 -12.48 -2.76 -6.90
N ASP A 101 -11.80 -3.17 -7.97
CA ASP A 101 -10.64 -2.46 -8.51
C ASP A 101 -10.99 -1.02 -8.94
N LYS A 102 -12.17 -0.86 -9.54
CA LYS A 102 -12.69 0.46 -9.91
C LYS A 102 -12.94 1.36 -8.71
N VAL A 103 -13.47 0.82 -7.60
CA VAL A 103 -13.65 1.58 -6.36
C VAL A 103 -12.30 2.13 -5.87
N LEU A 104 -11.26 1.31 -5.84
CA LEU A 104 -9.92 1.73 -5.44
C LEU A 104 -9.37 2.82 -6.37
N ALA A 105 -9.46 2.63 -7.69
CA ALA A 105 -8.99 3.62 -8.65
C ALA A 105 -9.77 4.95 -8.63
N ILE A 106 -11.04 4.92 -8.21
CA ILE A 106 -11.85 6.13 -7.98
C ILE A 106 -11.42 6.83 -6.69
N ALA A 107 -11.24 6.07 -5.60
CA ALA A 107 -10.80 6.58 -4.30
C ALA A 107 -9.40 7.20 -4.36
N ASP A 108 -8.46 6.58 -5.09
CA ASP A 108 -7.10 7.11 -5.34
C ASP A 108 -7.12 8.48 -6.03
N ARG A 109 -8.17 8.77 -6.81
CA ARG A 109 -8.38 10.08 -7.46
C ARG A 109 -9.10 11.09 -6.56
N GLY A 110 -9.47 10.70 -5.34
CA GLY A 110 -10.17 11.51 -4.36
C GLY A 110 -11.68 11.62 -4.58
N ASP A 111 -12.26 10.87 -5.52
CA ASP A 111 -13.70 10.89 -5.78
C ASP A 111 -14.44 9.89 -4.88
N TYR A 112 -14.44 10.19 -3.58
CA TYR A 112 -15.02 9.31 -2.58
C TYR A 112 -16.53 9.13 -2.72
N GLU A 113 -17.26 10.09 -3.30
CA GLU A 113 -18.70 9.99 -3.48
C GLU A 113 -19.05 8.87 -4.47
N SER A 114 -18.40 8.87 -5.65
CA SER A 114 -18.60 7.83 -6.67
C SER A 114 -18.17 6.45 -6.15
N ALA A 115 -17.06 6.38 -5.42
CA ALA A 115 -16.60 5.14 -4.79
C ALA A 115 -17.64 4.55 -3.84
N GLN A 116 -18.27 5.40 -3.00
CA GLN A 116 -19.31 4.98 -2.07
C GLN A 116 -20.58 4.50 -2.79
N GLN A 117 -20.97 5.12 -3.90
CA GLN A 117 -22.11 4.67 -4.70
C GLN A 117 -21.87 3.25 -5.27
N PHE A 118 -20.65 2.96 -5.74
CA PHE A 118 -20.30 1.62 -6.22
C PHE A 118 -20.31 0.60 -5.08
N LEU A 119 -19.76 0.95 -3.92
CA LEU A 119 -19.78 0.10 -2.73
C LEU A 119 -21.20 -0.21 -2.25
N ASP A 120 -22.11 0.76 -2.28
CA ASP A 120 -23.52 0.55 -1.95
C ASP A 120 -24.18 -0.45 -2.90
N MET A 121 -23.93 -0.31 -4.20
CA MET A 121 -24.39 -1.27 -5.21
C MET A 121 -23.83 -2.69 -4.97
N LEU A 122 -22.54 -2.81 -4.63
CA LEU A 122 -21.91 -4.10 -4.32
C LEU A 122 -22.50 -4.73 -3.06
N LEU A 123 -22.81 -3.94 -2.03
CA LEU A 123 -23.48 -4.42 -0.83
C LEU A 123 -24.91 -4.93 -1.14
N GLU A 124 -25.64 -4.25 -2.03
CA GLU A 124 -26.95 -4.72 -2.51
C GLU A 124 -26.85 -6.06 -3.24
N ALA A 125 -25.76 -6.29 -3.98
CA ALA A 125 -25.47 -7.55 -4.65
C ALA A 125 -25.28 -8.72 -3.67
N SER A 126 -24.93 -8.42 -2.41
CA SER A 126 -24.57 -9.41 -1.39
C SER A 126 -23.41 -10.33 -1.81
N VAL A 127 -22.59 -9.87 -2.77
CA VAL A 127 -21.35 -10.55 -3.20
C VAL A 127 -20.23 -10.14 -2.28
N ASP A 128 -19.47 -11.13 -1.82
CA ASP A 128 -18.33 -11.00 -0.91
C ASP A 128 -18.47 -9.84 0.10
N LYS A 129 -19.52 -9.95 0.93
CA LYS A 129 -19.93 -8.88 1.82
C LYS A 129 -18.82 -8.43 2.77
N ALA A 130 -17.91 -9.35 3.15
CA ALA A 130 -16.80 -9.03 4.05
C ALA A 130 -15.81 -8.07 3.37
N THR A 131 -15.32 -8.44 2.18
CA THR A 131 -14.40 -7.63 1.37
C THR A 131 -15.02 -6.28 0.99
N VAL A 132 -16.31 -6.26 0.61
CA VAL A 132 -16.99 -4.98 0.29
C VAL A 132 -17.12 -4.09 1.54
N CYS A 133 -17.36 -4.67 2.72
CA CYS A 133 -17.35 -3.90 3.97
C CYS A 133 -15.95 -3.39 4.32
N GLU A 134 -14.89 -4.17 4.04
CA GLU A 134 -13.50 -3.76 4.23
C GLU A 134 -13.18 -2.55 3.34
N LEU A 135 -13.40 -2.68 2.02
CA LEU A 135 -13.18 -1.60 1.05
C LEU A 135 -13.95 -0.34 1.43
N LYS A 136 -15.21 -0.48 1.84
CA LYS A 136 -16.03 0.66 2.29
C LYS A 136 -15.43 1.34 3.50
N GLY A 137 -14.91 0.57 4.45
CA GLY A 137 -14.18 1.09 5.60
C GLY A 137 -12.93 1.86 5.20
N THR A 138 -12.10 1.28 4.31
CA THR A 138 -10.90 1.92 3.78
C THR A 138 -11.19 3.25 3.09
N VAL A 139 -12.19 3.30 2.19
CA VAL A 139 -12.57 4.54 1.50
C VAL A 139 -13.05 5.62 2.49
N PHE A 140 -13.77 5.23 3.56
CA PHE A 140 -14.13 6.19 4.59
C PHE A 140 -12.91 6.74 5.33
N LEU A 141 -11.92 5.90 5.66
CA LEU A 141 -10.67 6.37 6.27
C LEU A 141 -9.91 7.35 5.35
N GLU A 142 -9.79 7.04 4.06
CA GLU A 142 -9.11 7.90 3.07
C GLU A 142 -9.83 9.24 2.88
N SER A 143 -11.16 9.24 2.93
CA SER A 143 -11.99 10.45 2.89
C SER A 143 -11.95 11.30 4.19
N GLY A 144 -11.23 10.84 5.22
CA GLY A 144 -11.13 11.49 6.53
C GLY A 144 -12.32 11.23 7.48
N ASN A 145 -13.25 10.38 7.08
CA ASN A 145 -14.42 10.00 7.89
C ASN A 145 -14.09 8.80 8.78
N GLU A 146 -13.16 9.00 9.71
CA GLU A 146 -12.54 7.92 10.47
C GLU A 146 -13.53 7.03 11.24
N ASP A 147 -14.54 7.62 11.90
CA ASP A 147 -15.49 6.86 12.72
C ASP A 147 -16.34 5.89 11.88
N GLU A 148 -16.75 6.30 10.68
CA GLU A 148 -17.45 5.42 9.75
C GLU A 148 -16.51 4.33 9.22
N GLY A 149 -15.25 4.68 8.93
CA GLY A 149 -14.24 3.73 8.52
C GLY A 149 -14.04 2.62 9.55
N ILE A 150 -13.86 2.98 10.82
CA ILE A 150 -13.77 2.02 11.93
C ILE A 150 -15.01 1.12 12.01
N ASN A 151 -16.21 1.70 11.92
CA ASN A 151 -17.46 0.95 11.99
C ASN A 151 -17.55 -0.12 10.87
N TRP A 152 -17.22 0.27 9.64
CA TRP A 152 -17.26 -0.64 8.49
C TRP A 152 -16.18 -1.72 8.54
N LEU A 153 -14.94 -1.39 8.93
CA LEU A 153 -13.88 -2.39 9.13
C LEU A 153 -14.23 -3.37 10.24
N GLN A 154 -14.82 -2.91 11.35
CA GLN A 154 -15.30 -3.81 12.40
C GLN A 154 -16.46 -4.69 11.94
N ARG A 155 -17.33 -4.22 11.02
CA ARG A 155 -18.35 -5.06 10.39
C ARG A 155 -17.71 -6.10 9.48
N ALA A 156 -16.71 -5.73 8.69
CA ALA A 156 -15.96 -6.66 7.86
C ALA A 156 -15.38 -7.79 8.72
N LEU A 157 -14.68 -7.46 9.81
CA LEU A 157 -14.10 -8.43 10.75
C LEU A 157 -15.13 -9.29 11.49
N LYS A 158 -16.38 -8.82 11.66
CA LYS A 158 -17.47 -9.64 12.20
C LYS A 158 -17.97 -10.68 11.20
N ILE A 159 -17.84 -10.40 9.90
CA ILE A 159 -18.24 -11.31 8.82
C ILE A 159 -17.10 -12.28 8.52
N ASP A 160 -15.88 -11.76 8.34
CA ASP A 160 -14.67 -12.52 8.11
C ASP A 160 -13.51 -12.03 9.01
N PRO A 161 -13.18 -12.76 10.08
CA PRO A 161 -12.06 -12.45 10.97
C PRO A 161 -10.67 -12.70 10.38
N SER A 162 -10.55 -13.16 9.13
CA SER A 162 -9.25 -13.42 8.47
C SER A 162 -8.73 -12.25 7.63
N LEU A 163 -9.50 -11.16 7.56
CA LEU A 163 -9.17 -9.96 6.80
C LEU A 163 -8.02 -9.17 7.45
N VAL A 164 -6.80 -9.48 7.01
CA VAL A 164 -5.54 -8.87 7.49
C VAL A 164 -5.56 -7.36 7.28
N THR A 165 -6.00 -6.89 6.11
CA THR A 165 -6.05 -5.47 5.74
C THR A 165 -6.92 -4.66 6.70
N ALA A 166 -8.08 -5.18 7.10
CA ALA A 166 -8.92 -4.53 8.11
C ALA A 166 -8.23 -4.38 9.48
N TYR A 167 -7.43 -5.37 9.92
CA TYR A 167 -6.62 -5.24 11.14
C TYR A 167 -5.54 -4.15 10.99
N SER A 168 -4.85 -4.10 9.85
CA SER A 168 -3.84 -3.07 9.57
C SER A 168 -4.40 -1.66 9.64
N PHE A 169 -5.52 -1.42 8.94
CA PHE A 169 -6.17 -0.12 8.93
C PHE A 169 -6.68 0.29 10.31
N LEU A 170 -7.35 -0.61 11.03
CA LEU A 170 -7.81 -0.32 12.40
C LEU A 170 -6.62 -0.01 13.32
N GLY A 171 -5.56 -0.82 13.28
CA GLY A 171 -4.35 -0.57 14.06
C GLY A 171 -3.76 0.82 13.79
N GLN A 172 -3.61 1.19 12.52
CA GLN A 172 -3.12 2.51 12.12
C GLN A 172 -4.05 3.65 12.54
N THR A 173 -5.36 3.49 12.39
CA THR A 173 -6.34 4.51 12.79
C THR A 173 -6.30 4.77 14.29
N PHE A 174 -6.32 3.71 15.11
CA PHE A 174 -6.22 3.85 16.57
C PHE A 174 -4.88 4.43 17.00
N TYR A 175 -3.79 4.06 16.34
CA TYR A 175 -2.47 4.63 16.61
C TYR A 175 -2.46 6.15 16.37
N ASN A 176 -3.03 6.60 15.24
CA ASN A 176 -3.10 8.03 14.90
C ASN A 176 -3.96 8.83 15.88
N ARG A 177 -4.93 8.19 16.55
CA ARG A 177 -5.74 8.78 17.63
C ARG A 177 -5.00 8.86 18.97
N GLY A 178 -3.81 8.29 19.08
CA GLY A 178 -3.08 8.12 20.34
C GLY A 178 -3.65 6.99 21.22
N GLU A 179 -4.53 6.15 20.68
CA GLU A 179 -5.14 5.00 21.34
C GLU A 179 -4.23 3.77 21.16
N PHE A 180 -3.04 3.85 21.75
CA PHE A 180 -1.95 2.93 21.48
C PHE A 180 -2.20 1.48 21.92
N ASN A 181 -3.01 1.26 22.97
CA ASN A 181 -3.33 -0.10 23.41
C ASN A 181 -4.29 -0.80 22.43
N GLU A 182 -5.25 -0.06 21.91
CA GLU A 182 -6.19 -0.51 20.88
C GLU A 182 -5.44 -0.81 19.59
N ALA A 183 -4.55 0.09 19.17
CA ALA A 183 -3.67 -0.12 18.01
C ALA A 183 -2.86 -1.42 18.13
N ALA A 184 -2.20 -1.62 19.27
CA ALA A 184 -1.44 -2.83 19.55
C ALA A 184 -2.30 -4.10 19.46
N ALA A 185 -3.52 -4.07 19.98
CA ALA A 185 -4.42 -5.23 19.93
C ALA A 185 -4.81 -5.62 18.49
N TYR A 186 -5.00 -4.66 17.59
CA TYR A 186 -5.27 -4.96 16.17
C TYR A 186 -4.02 -5.48 15.45
N TRP A 187 -2.84 -4.89 15.70
CA TRP A 187 -1.60 -5.37 15.08
C TRP A 187 -1.12 -6.73 15.63
N GLU A 188 -1.40 -7.07 16.88
CA GLU A 188 -1.23 -8.43 17.41
C GLU A 188 -2.05 -9.45 16.60
N LYS A 189 -3.29 -9.11 16.23
CA LYS A 189 -4.15 -9.95 15.40
C LYS A 189 -3.64 -10.06 13.97
N GLU A 190 -3.19 -8.95 13.41
CA GLU A 190 -2.56 -8.95 12.08
C GLU A 190 -1.34 -9.88 12.04
N ILE A 191 -0.43 -9.78 13.01
CA ILE A 191 0.76 -10.64 13.11
C ILE A 191 0.37 -12.12 13.27
N ALA A 192 -0.70 -12.42 14.00
CA ALA A 192 -1.17 -13.79 14.15
C ALA A 192 -1.68 -14.41 12.83
N LEU A 193 -2.18 -13.59 11.91
CA LEU A 193 -2.68 -14.00 10.59
C LEU A 193 -1.58 -13.95 9.51
N SER A 194 -0.72 -12.94 9.58
CA SER A 194 0.35 -12.64 8.62
C SER A 194 1.68 -12.45 9.35
N PRO A 195 2.27 -13.54 9.89
CA PRO A 195 3.50 -13.45 10.66
C PRO A 195 4.70 -12.97 9.84
N ASP A 196 4.63 -12.99 8.51
CA ASP A 196 5.75 -12.56 7.65
C ASP A 196 5.73 -11.06 7.34
N HIS A 197 4.70 -10.31 7.77
CA HIS A 197 4.65 -8.87 7.60
C HIS A 197 5.50 -8.16 8.65
N LEU A 198 6.81 -8.04 8.39
CA LEU A 198 7.79 -7.52 9.34
C LEU A 198 7.53 -6.08 9.80
N VAL A 199 6.93 -5.24 8.95
CA VAL A 199 6.62 -3.84 9.27
C VAL A 199 5.69 -3.76 10.48
N THR A 200 4.69 -4.64 10.57
CA THR A 200 3.70 -4.67 11.66
C THR A 200 4.32 -4.93 13.02
N TYR A 201 5.43 -5.68 13.08
CA TYR A 201 6.15 -5.88 14.33
C TYR A 201 6.76 -4.57 14.85
N PHE A 202 7.34 -3.74 13.97
CA PHE A 202 7.87 -2.44 14.35
C PHE A 202 6.75 -1.46 14.75
N MET A 203 5.63 -1.47 14.03
CA MET A 203 4.43 -0.70 14.40
C MET A 203 3.90 -1.11 15.78
N LEU A 204 3.81 -2.42 16.05
CA LEU A 204 3.40 -2.94 17.35
C LEU A 204 4.38 -2.57 18.47
N THR A 205 5.69 -2.69 18.22
CA THR A 205 6.73 -2.26 19.15
C THR A 205 6.55 -0.79 19.50
N ASP A 206 6.35 0.08 18.51
CA ASP A 206 6.18 1.51 18.75
C ASP A 206 4.85 1.84 19.45
N ALA A 207 3.75 1.17 19.11
CA ALA A 207 2.50 1.29 19.88
C ALA A 207 2.70 0.91 21.35
N TYR A 208 3.38 -0.19 21.65
CA TYR A 208 3.66 -0.55 23.04
C TYR A 208 4.55 0.46 23.76
N ILE A 209 5.58 1.00 23.09
CA ILE A 209 6.42 2.07 23.65
C ILE A 209 5.57 3.28 24.03
N ASN A 210 4.71 3.75 23.13
CA ASN A 210 3.83 4.89 23.36
C ASN A 210 2.74 4.60 24.40
N ALA A 211 2.32 3.34 24.55
CA ALA A 211 1.45 2.88 25.62
C ALA A 211 2.15 2.73 26.99
N GLY A 212 3.48 2.94 27.06
CA GLY A 212 4.29 2.73 28.28
C GLY A 212 4.60 1.26 28.60
N ARG A 213 4.33 0.35 27.67
CA ARG A 213 4.44 -1.11 27.78
C ARG A 213 5.78 -1.61 27.22
N MET A 214 6.86 -1.12 27.83
CA MET A 214 8.24 -1.33 27.33
C MET A 214 8.67 -2.80 27.29
N GLU A 215 8.20 -3.62 28.24
CA GLU A 215 8.53 -5.06 28.28
C GLU A 215 7.85 -5.83 27.14
N GLU A 216 6.59 -5.51 26.81
CA GLU A 216 5.93 -6.09 25.64
C GLU A 216 6.60 -5.67 24.33
N ALA A 217 6.95 -4.39 24.20
CA ALA A 217 7.73 -3.89 23.06
C ALA A 217 9.03 -4.68 22.86
N LEU A 218 9.73 -4.98 23.97
CA LEU A 218 10.98 -5.73 23.94
C LEU A 218 10.76 -7.19 23.54
N ASN A 219 9.68 -7.81 23.98
CA ASN A 219 9.34 -9.19 23.59
C ASN A 219 9.04 -9.31 22.10
N VAL A 220 8.36 -8.31 21.52
CA VAL A 220 8.13 -8.25 20.06
C VAL A 220 9.47 -8.21 19.31
N LEU A 221 10.39 -7.31 19.70
CA LEU A 221 11.70 -7.21 19.06
C LEU A 221 12.57 -8.46 19.26
N LYS A 222 12.51 -9.11 20.44
CA LYS A 222 13.20 -10.39 20.67
C LYS A 222 12.68 -11.47 19.72
N SER A 223 11.36 -11.55 19.52
CA SER A 223 10.78 -12.52 18.58
C SER A 223 11.24 -12.27 17.14
N LEU A 224 11.39 -11.01 16.72
CA LEU A 224 11.99 -10.67 15.43
C LEU A 224 13.47 -11.08 15.37
N SER A 225 14.24 -10.78 16.41
CA SER A 225 15.67 -11.11 16.47
C SER A 225 15.94 -12.62 16.48
N GLU A 226 15.00 -13.44 16.98
CA GLU A 226 15.09 -14.89 16.89
C GLU A 226 14.89 -15.41 15.44
N ARG A 227 14.06 -14.71 14.65
CA ARG A 227 13.77 -15.05 13.25
C ARG A 227 14.87 -14.56 12.31
N ASP A 228 15.36 -13.36 12.54
CA ASP A 228 16.49 -12.77 11.83
C ASP A 228 17.52 -12.20 12.82
N PRO A 229 18.49 -13.02 13.26
CA PRO A 229 19.55 -12.59 14.16
C PRO A 229 20.50 -11.55 13.57
N ASP A 230 20.51 -11.37 12.26
CA ASP A 230 21.43 -10.46 11.56
C ASP A 230 20.76 -9.12 11.21
N SER A 231 19.45 -8.99 11.39
CA SER A 231 18.69 -7.75 11.21
C SER A 231 19.31 -6.58 11.98
N ILE A 232 19.91 -5.66 11.23
CA ILE A 232 20.50 -4.43 11.78
C ILE A 232 19.39 -3.57 12.38
N LEU A 233 18.27 -3.39 11.65
CA LEU A 233 17.16 -2.58 12.11
C LEU A 233 16.62 -3.07 13.46
N THR A 234 16.41 -4.39 13.61
CA THR A 234 15.93 -4.95 14.88
C THR A 234 16.90 -4.67 16.03
N LYS A 235 18.22 -4.78 15.80
CA LYS A 235 19.23 -4.46 16.83
C LYS A 235 19.25 -2.99 17.20
N VAL A 236 19.07 -2.09 16.22
CA VAL A 236 18.96 -0.64 16.46
C VAL A 236 17.72 -0.34 17.32
N GLU A 237 16.56 -0.87 16.96
CA GLU A 237 15.31 -0.69 17.72
C GLU A 237 15.45 -1.24 19.16
N MET A 238 16.11 -2.39 19.33
CA MET A 238 16.40 -2.94 20.65
C MET A 238 17.34 -2.04 21.46
N ALA A 239 18.38 -1.48 20.84
CA ALA A 239 19.30 -0.55 21.51
C ALA A 239 18.57 0.70 22.01
N GLU A 240 17.71 1.28 21.17
CA GLU A 240 16.90 2.45 21.52
C GLU A 240 15.93 2.14 22.66
N LEU A 241 15.23 1.01 22.60
CA LEU A 241 14.32 0.57 23.66
C LEU A 241 15.05 0.32 24.98
N TYR A 242 16.18 -0.39 24.97
CA TYR A 242 17.01 -0.55 26.17
C TYR A 242 17.48 0.78 26.74
N GLY A 243 17.78 1.75 25.87
CA GLY A 243 18.05 3.14 26.27
C GLY A 243 16.88 3.79 27.01
N LYS A 244 15.66 3.69 26.47
CA LYS A 244 14.43 4.20 27.10
C LYS A 244 14.14 3.51 28.44
N MET A 245 14.49 2.22 28.58
CA MET A 245 14.37 1.45 29.82
C MET A 245 15.49 1.73 30.84
N GLY A 246 16.52 2.51 30.47
CA GLY A 246 17.69 2.76 31.31
C GLY A 246 18.66 1.58 31.44
N ASN A 247 18.51 0.54 30.61
CA ASN A 247 19.39 -0.62 30.57
C ASN A 247 20.62 -0.33 29.68
N SER A 248 21.54 0.46 30.22
CA SER A 248 22.76 0.89 29.51
C SER A 248 23.66 -0.26 29.07
N GLU A 249 23.68 -1.38 29.81
CA GLU A 249 24.49 -2.54 29.47
C GLU A 249 23.98 -3.22 28.20
N MET A 250 22.69 -3.55 28.15
CA MET A 250 22.09 -4.20 26.98
C MET A 250 22.02 -3.26 25.78
N ARG A 251 21.75 -1.97 26.00
CA ARG A 251 21.85 -0.95 24.94
C ARG A 251 23.23 -0.98 24.29
N LYS A 252 24.30 -0.90 25.09
CA LYS A 252 25.68 -0.88 24.58
C LYS A 252 26.01 -2.17 23.83
N LYS A 253 25.55 -3.31 24.34
CA LYS A 253 25.72 -4.60 23.66
C LYS A 253 25.11 -4.59 22.25
N MET A 254 23.86 -4.13 22.11
CA MET A 254 23.20 -4.04 20.80
C MET A 254 23.91 -3.04 19.88
N GLU A 255 24.32 -1.87 20.39
CA GLU A 255 25.11 -0.90 19.62
C GLU A 255 26.44 -1.50 19.13
N GLU A 256 27.17 -2.27 19.96
CA GLU A 256 28.42 -2.94 19.57
C GLU A 256 28.23 -3.96 18.44
N GLU A 257 27.11 -4.70 18.44
CA GLU A 257 26.75 -5.61 17.36
C GLU A 257 26.47 -4.83 16.05
N VAL A 258 25.74 -3.71 16.11
CA VAL A 258 25.50 -2.86 14.93
C VAL A 258 26.79 -2.22 14.41
N LEU A 259 27.68 -1.79 15.30
CA LEU A 259 28.96 -1.18 14.95
C LEU A 259 29.89 -2.14 14.21
N SER A 260 29.81 -3.43 14.53
CA SER A 260 30.59 -4.50 13.88
C SER A 260 29.92 -5.09 12.63
N ALA A 261 28.62 -4.83 12.43
CA ALA A 261 27.87 -5.26 11.26
C ALA A 261 28.19 -4.43 10.01
N ARG A 262 27.89 -5.02 8.84
CA ARG A 262 27.94 -4.35 7.55
C ARG A 262 26.58 -4.48 6.86
N PRO A 263 25.95 -3.37 6.42
CA PRO A 263 24.70 -3.42 5.67
C PRO A 263 24.85 -4.26 4.40
N VAL A 264 23.95 -5.24 4.24
CA VAL A 264 23.82 -6.03 3.01
C VAL A 264 22.72 -5.46 2.14
N TYR A 265 21.63 -5.01 2.76
CA TYR A 265 20.51 -4.38 2.09
C TYR A 265 20.55 -2.86 2.26
N ILE A 266 20.03 -2.15 1.26
CA ILE A 266 19.99 -0.69 1.29
C ILE A 266 19.14 -0.15 2.45
N ASN A 267 18.07 -0.87 2.82
CA ASN A 267 17.16 -0.47 3.90
C ASN A 267 17.85 -0.46 5.29
N ASP A 268 18.96 -1.19 5.45
CA ASP A 268 19.75 -1.19 6.68
C ASP A 268 20.70 0.02 6.78
N MET A 269 20.93 0.73 5.68
CA MET A 269 21.96 1.78 5.62
C MET A 269 21.66 2.94 6.55
N GLU A 270 20.43 3.42 6.60
CA GLU A 270 20.04 4.54 7.47
C GLU A 270 20.11 4.19 8.97
N PRO A 271 19.46 3.11 9.47
CA PRO A 271 19.55 2.76 10.89
C PRO A 271 20.99 2.44 11.31
N TRP A 272 21.77 1.75 10.46
CA TRP A 272 23.18 1.51 10.71
C TRP A 272 24.01 2.79 10.76
N ALA A 273 23.84 3.69 9.78
CA ALA A 273 24.61 4.93 9.69
C ALA A 273 24.36 5.84 10.88
N LYS A 274 23.12 5.93 11.38
CA LYS A 274 22.78 6.68 12.59
C LYS A 274 23.59 6.22 13.81
N VAL A 275 23.74 4.91 14.01
CA VAL A 275 24.62 4.37 15.06
C VAL A 275 26.08 4.72 14.79
N GLN A 276 26.58 4.55 13.56
CA GLN A 276 27.96 4.90 13.21
C GLN A 276 28.26 6.40 13.43
N PHE A 277 27.32 7.30 13.13
CA PHE A 277 27.45 8.74 13.35
C PHE A 277 27.61 9.08 14.83
N LYS A 278 26.82 8.45 15.72
CA LYS A 278 26.96 8.62 17.18
C LYS A 278 28.36 8.26 17.68
N HIS A 279 29.07 7.37 16.97
CA HIS A 279 30.42 6.92 17.28
C HIS A 279 31.52 7.56 16.41
N SER A 280 31.19 8.59 15.61
CA SER A 280 32.14 9.28 14.73
C SER A 280 32.77 8.40 13.62
N ASN A 281 32.13 7.28 13.26
CA ASN A 281 32.63 6.33 12.26
C ASN A 281 32.23 6.74 10.82
N PHE A 282 32.53 7.98 10.45
CA PHE A 282 32.12 8.57 9.16
C PHE A 282 32.78 7.91 7.94
N ASP A 283 34.02 7.42 8.07
CA ASP A 283 34.74 6.77 6.98
C ASP A 283 34.04 5.49 6.49
N VAL A 284 33.57 4.67 7.44
CA VAL A 284 32.89 3.41 7.12
C VAL A 284 31.54 3.70 6.46
N VAL A 285 30.83 4.73 6.91
CA VAL A 285 29.57 5.15 6.28
C VAL A 285 29.81 5.64 4.84
N GLU A 286 30.86 6.45 4.61
CA GLU A 286 31.22 6.91 3.28
C GLU A 286 31.51 5.73 2.34
N GLU A 287 32.31 4.76 2.79
CA GLU A 287 32.68 3.58 2.01
C GLU A 287 31.45 2.73 1.65
N SER A 288 30.63 2.37 2.64
CA SER A 288 29.43 1.56 2.43
C SER A 288 28.41 2.25 1.53
N ALA A 289 28.12 3.54 1.76
CA ALA A 289 27.16 4.27 0.94
C ALA A 289 27.63 4.43 -0.51
N LYS A 290 28.93 4.71 -0.73
CA LYS A 290 29.49 4.78 -2.09
C LYS A 290 29.45 3.44 -2.81
N LYS A 291 29.61 2.32 -2.09
CA LYS A 291 29.49 0.99 -2.68
C LYS A 291 28.09 0.79 -3.30
N PHE A 292 27.02 1.05 -2.55
CA PHE A 292 25.65 0.95 -3.05
C PHE A 292 25.38 1.95 -4.19
N LEU A 293 25.89 3.19 -4.08
CA LEU A 293 25.72 4.20 -5.13
C LEU A 293 26.45 3.90 -6.43
N ASN A 294 27.48 3.05 -6.41
CA ASN A 294 28.14 2.58 -7.63
C ASN A 294 27.24 1.60 -8.40
N ASP A 295 26.47 0.79 -7.69
CA ASP A 295 25.53 -0.17 -8.28
C ASP A 295 24.25 0.54 -8.76
N ASP A 296 23.76 1.51 -7.96
CA ASP A 296 22.61 2.34 -8.29
C ASP A 296 22.85 3.82 -7.89
N PRO A 297 23.19 4.69 -8.84
CA PRO A 297 23.47 6.09 -8.55
C PRO A 297 22.27 6.94 -8.12
N ASP A 298 21.04 6.49 -8.39
CA ASP A 298 19.83 7.27 -8.10
C ASP A 298 19.20 6.88 -6.76
N ARG A 299 20.01 7.00 -5.71
CA ARG A 299 19.61 6.70 -4.33
C ARG A 299 19.64 7.94 -3.45
N PRO A 300 18.53 8.69 -3.38
CA PRO A 300 18.47 9.92 -2.61
C PRO A 300 18.74 9.70 -1.10
N GLU A 301 18.27 8.59 -0.56
CA GLU A 301 18.47 8.16 0.83
C GLU A 301 19.95 8.07 1.21
N LEU A 302 20.80 7.49 0.35
CA LEU A 302 22.23 7.32 0.63
C LEU A 302 23.00 8.62 0.48
N LYS A 303 22.61 9.45 -0.49
CA LYS A 303 23.19 10.79 -0.68
C LYS A 303 22.96 11.67 0.55
N MET A 304 21.79 11.57 1.20
CA MET A 304 21.52 12.29 2.46
C MET A 304 22.47 11.87 3.60
N LEU A 305 22.74 10.57 3.73
CA LEU A 305 23.75 10.07 4.69
C LEU A 305 25.16 10.61 4.36
N LEU A 306 25.49 10.71 3.07
CA LEU A 306 26.77 11.27 2.63
C LEU A 306 26.90 12.78 2.91
N VAL A 307 25.81 13.55 2.89
CA VAL A 307 25.84 14.98 3.28
C VAL A 307 26.31 15.11 4.73
N VAL A 308 25.70 14.37 5.66
CA VAL A 308 26.11 14.35 7.08
C VAL A 308 27.58 13.92 7.21
N THR A 309 27.93 12.84 6.53
CA THR A 309 29.28 12.25 6.52
C THR A 309 30.33 13.25 6.04
N PHE A 310 30.09 13.92 4.91
CA PHE A 310 31.02 14.90 4.35
C PHE A 310 31.17 16.13 5.22
N MET A 311 30.08 16.62 5.82
CA MET A 311 30.16 17.74 6.75
C MET A 311 31.01 17.41 7.97
N LYS A 312 30.80 16.24 8.58
CA LYS A 312 31.60 15.77 9.73
C LYS A 312 33.07 15.52 9.40
N LYS A 313 33.37 15.25 8.14
CA LYS A 313 34.74 15.12 7.63
C LYS A 313 35.35 16.44 7.13
N GLY A 314 34.63 17.56 7.24
CA GLY A 314 35.08 18.88 6.76
C GLY A 314 35.04 19.06 5.23
N LYS A 315 34.48 18.11 4.49
CA LYS A 315 34.32 18.12 3.02
C LYS A 315 33.11 18.95 2.59
N CYS A 316 33.07 20.21 3.03
CA CYS A 316 31.90 21.08 2.88
C CYS A 316 31.45 21.29 1.43
N SER A 317 32.39 21.36 0.48
CA SER A 317 32.08 21.55 -0.94
C SER A 317 31.42 20.32 -1.56
N GLU A 318 31.75 19.11 -1.10
CA GLU A 318 31.10 17.86 -1.56
C GLU A 318 29.68 17.75 -1.02
N ALA A 319 29.48 18.05 0.27
CA ALA A 319 28.17 18.08 0.90
C ALA A 319 27.22 19.08 0.20
N LYS A 320 27.69 20.30 -0.05
CA LYS A 320 26.91 21.34 -0.73
C LYS A 320 26.50 20.93 -2.15
N ARG A 321 27.43 20.35 -2.91
CA ARG A 321 27.13 19.86 -4.28
C ARG A 321 26.07 18.77 -4.28
N LEU A 322 26.08 17.87 -3.29
CA LEU A 322 25.03 16.87 -3.17
C LEU A 322 23.67 17.54 -2.94
N LEU A 323 23.58 18.48 -2.01
CA LEU A 323 22.35 19.21 -1.68
C LEU A 323 21.80 20.02 -2.87
N GLU A 324 22.66 20.70 -3.63
CA GLU A 324 22.25 21.48 -4.82
C GLU A 324 21.49 20.62 -5.84
N GLY A 325 21.80 19.32 -5.96
CA GLY A 325 21.07 18.40 -6.84
C GLY A 325 19.65 18.06 -6.34
N PHE A 326 19.41 18.09 -5.03
CA PHE A 326 18.09 17.82 -4.44
C PHE A 326 17.15 19.01 -4.55
N GLU A 327 17.66 20.23 -4.38
CA GLU A 327 16.86 21.45 -4.49
C GLU A 327 16.25 21.63 -5.88
N SER A 328 16.86 21.06 -6.92
CA SER A 328 16.35 21.12 -8.30
C SER A 328 15.37 20.01 -8.68
N GLU A 329 15.48 18.82 -8.08
CA GLU A 329 14.81 17.61 -8.58
C GLU A 329 13.90 16.92 -7.55
N GLN A 330 14.17 17.05 -6.24
CA GLN A 330 13.51 16.27 -5.19
C GLN A 330 13.32 17.06 -3.87
N VAL A 331 12.77 18.28 -4.01
CA VAL A 331 12.60 19.23 -2.89
C VAL A 331 11.86 18.61 -1.69
N TRP A 332 10.80 17.83 -1.93
CA TRP A 332 10.01 17.19 -0.86
C TRP A 332 10.81 16.16 -0.06
N TYR A 333 11.71 15.41 -0.72
CA TYR A 333 12.54 14.41 -0.05
C TYR A 333 13.55 15.07 0.90
N TYR A 334 14.13 16.19 0.47
CA TYR A 334 15.04 16.99 1.29
C TYR A 334 14.36 17.50 2.57
N TYR A 335 13.14 18.04 2.48
CA TYR A 335 12.40 18.49 3.66
C TYR A 335 12.09 17.36 4.65
N GLY A 336 11.84 16.15 4.16
CA GLY A 336 11.59 14.96 4.99
C GLY A 336 12.80 14.48 5.81
N LYS A 337 14.02 14.94 5.50
CA LYS A 337 15.26 14.54 6.21
C LYS A 337 15.79 15.60 7.17
N LYS A 338 14.97 16.61 7.51
CA LYS A 338 15.37 17.68 8.44
C LYS A 338 15.83 17.14 9.79
N GLU A 339 15.15 16.15 10.37
CA GLU A 339 15.50 15.56 11.66
C GLU A 339 16.90 14.93 11.65
N LEU A 340 17.28 14.27 10.54
CA LEU A 340 18.62 13.71 10.38
C LEU A 340 19.68 14.81 10.48
N PHE A 341 19.48 15.94 9.81
CA PHE A 341 20.44 17.03 9.87
C PHE A 341 20.44 17.74 11.23
N ASP A 342 19.27 17.91 11.84
CA ASP A 342 19.14 18.55 13.15
C ASP A 342 19.78 17.70 14.26
N GLU A 343 19.71 16.37 14.16
CA GLU A 343 20.33 15.44 15.12
C GLU A 343 21.86 15.37 14.95
N TYR A 344 22.34 15.28 13.71
CA TYR A 344 23.76 14.98 13.47
C TYR A 344 24.61 16.19 13.07
N LEU A 345 24.06 17.34 12.68
CA LEU A 345 24.83 18.52 12.29
C LEU A 345 24.57 19.72 13.22
N THR A 346 25.66 20.41 13.58
CA THR A 346 25.58 21.70 14.28
C THR A 346 24.95 22.76 13.40
N GLU A 347 24.46 23.84 14.01
CA GLU A 347 23.90 24.98 13.27
C GLU A 347 24.93 25.60 12.30
N GLU A 348 26.20 25.67 12.70
CA GLU A 348 27.27 26.16 11.84
C GLU A 348 27.52 25.24 10.64
N GLU A 349 27.58 23.93 10.85
CA GLU A 349 27.70 22.95 9.76
C GLU A 349 26.53 23.07 8.79
N ARG A 350 25.29 23.16 9.29
CA ARG A 350 24.09 23.33 8.45
C ARG A 350 24.14 24.61 7.60
N ARG A 351 24.55 25.76 8.17
CA ARG A 351 24.76 27.00 7.40
C ARG A 351 25.84 26.85 6.32
N ARG A 352 26.94 26.15 6.65
CA ARG A 352 28.07 26.00 5.72
C ARG A 352 27.74 25.16 4.50
N CYS A 353 26.89 24.13 4.63
CA CYS A 353 26.41 23.35 3.48
C CYS A 353 25.16 23.91 2.81
N GLY A 354 24.56 24.99 3.34
CA GLY A 354 23.40 25.65 2.75
C GLY A 354 22.05 25.07 3.15
N ILE A 355 21.98 24.34 4.28
CA ILE A 355 20.72 23.77 4.78
C ILE A 355 19.80 24.85 5.40
N ILE A 356 20.40 25.87 6.04
CA ILE A 356 19.72 27.01 6.69
C ILE A 356 20.44 28.32 6.45
#